data_AF-A0A1V3S7M5-F1
#
_entry.id   AF-A0A1V3S7M5-F1
#
_cell.length_a   1.000
_cell.length_b   1.000
_cell.length_c   1.000
_cell.angle_alpha   90.00
_cell.angle_beta   90.00
_cell.angle_gamma   90.00
#
_symmetry.space_group_name_H-M   'P 1'
#
loop_
_entity.id
_entity.type
_entity.pdbx_description
1 polymer ?
#
loop_
_entity_poly.entity_id
_entity_poly.type
_entity_poly.pdbx_seq_one_letter_code
_entity_poly.pdbx_strand_id
1 'polypeptide(L)'
;MSKTRQSSNHLSLPVKGSEAEPGSKVASSHIDPARRSDVDDVTAELALSQTVAARTLLYFPGHCLVQELGEVAAVLRELIRDLGSEDQNTVSKRLFADGGLLGGKKIEVLFDSLTRVGNEQMAPYTSEAATGLDRAVVIALMGDIGELYAGTAVKGSEREVQEQADALKSFNDLMRGRGLAALSDEAIHGIHSRDGFYKPGPLKKVERSRPFEKLSHLNGIHNFGEAADRRIGIAQEEKIPGVGWKIAHISVDRIRDSIEPLAGHMSGSPVEILQVWDMLRGDAHELQFFDMISKGNLQGDISMERKDQKLARASGAAAFLIGLGYHSAVEVSETILLYMGQTLRVILDKPEHDAAQVFGHGAATSLICELLEKQARTH
;
A
#
# COMPACT_ATOMS: atom_id res chain seq x y z
N MET A 1 21.80 -36.76 32.07
CA MET A 1 22.80 -36.15 31.16
C MET A 1 22.23 -36.15 29.76
N SER A 2 21.78 -35.00 29.25
CA SER A 2 21.80 -34.65 27.83
C SER A 2 21.33 -33.20 27.73
N LYS A 3 22.25 -32.29 27.42
CA LYS A 3 21.98 -30.87 27.15
C LYS A 3 22.00 -30.70 25.63
N THR A 4 20.85 -30.42 25.05
CA THR A 4 20.72 -30.00 23.65
C THR A 4 21.11 -28.52 23.57
N ARG A 5 22.21 -28.22 22.87
CA ARG A 5 22.63 -26.84 22.55
C ARG A 5 21.73 -26.29 21.44
N GLN A 6 20.96 -25.25 21.74
CA GLN A 6 20.46 -24.31 20.74
C GLN A 6 21.61 -23.37 20.36
N SER A 7 21.92 -23.27 19.05
CA SER A 7 22.83 -22.26 18.52
C SER A 7 22.01 -21.05 18.06
N SER A 8 22.01 -20.00 18.87
CA SER A 8 21.52 -18.67 18.48
C SER A 8 22.63 -17.94 17.70
N ASN A 9 22.46 -17.78 16.38
CA ASN A 9 23.28 -16.86 15.59
C ASN A 9 22.79 -15.42 15.84
N HIS A 10 23.25 -14.80 16.91
CA HIS A 10 23.12 -13.35 17.11
C HIS A 10 24.14 -12.64 16.20
N LEU A 11 23.67 -12.12 15.07
CA LEU A 11 24.38 -11.07 14.33
C LEU A 11 24.05 -9.73 15.00
N SER A 12 24.92 -9.32 15.92
CA SER A 12 24.90 -8.03 16.60
C SER A 12 25.07 -6.88 15.62
N LEU A 13 24.27 -5.82 15.75
CA LEU A 13 24.57 -4.53 15.10
C LEU A 13 25.82 -3.94 15.77
N PRO A 14 26.77 -3.37 15.00
CA PRO A 14 27.98 -2.80 15.59
C PRO A 14 27.65 -1.62 16.51
N VAL A 15 28.04 -1.73 17.78
CA VAL A 15 27.97 -0.66 18.79
C VAL A 15 29.11 0.32 18.53
N LYS A 16 28.81 1.62 18.58
CA LYS A 16 29.76 2.72 18.38
C LYS A 16 30.89 2.64 19.42
N GLY A 17 32.13 2.37 19.00
CA GLY A 17 33.27 2.41 19.94
C GLY A 17 34.57 1.70 19.57
N SER A 18 34.83 1.30 18.31
CA SER A 18 36.17 0.86 17.90
C SER A 18 36.67 1.71 16.76
N GLU A 19 37.76 2.45 16.99
CA GLU A 19 38.50 3.18 15.97
C GLU A 19 38.90 2.22 14.85
N ALA A 20 38.37 2.47 13.64
CA ALA A 20 38.69 1.69 12.46
C ALA A 20 39.92 2.30 11.76
N GLU A 21 40.86 1.44 11.36
CA GLU A 21 42.03 1.81 10.57
C GLU A 21 41.66 2.52 9.25
N PRO A 22 42.46 3.52 8.82
CA PRO A 22 42.20 4.26 7.60
C PRO A 22 42.58 3.43 6.38
N GLY A 23 41.58 2.76 5.77
CA GLY A 23 41.81 2.02 4.53
C GLY A 23 40.72 1.02 4.12
N SER A 24 39.76 0.71 4.98
CA SER A 24 38.64 -0.17 4.64
C SER A 24 37.49 0.64 4.07
N LYS A 25 37.22 0.51 2.76
CA LYS A 25 35.90 0.82 2.19
C LYS A 25 34.89 -0.11 2.88
N VAL A 26 34.22 0.37 3.91
CA VAL A 26 33.08 -0.33 4.53
C VAL A 26 32.06 -0.55 3.42
N ALA A 27 31.96 -1.77 2.92
CA ALA A 27 30.86 -2.16 2.05
C ALA A 27 29.58 -1.83 2.80
N SER A 28 28.73 -0.95 2.26
CA SER A 28 27.47 -0.58 2.90
C SER A 28 26.58 -1.82 2.99
N SER A 29 26.60 -2.48 4.16
CA SER A 29 25.77 -3.65 4.41
C SER A 29 24.32 -3.22 4.32
N HIS A 30 23.53 -3.89 3.48
CA HIS A 30 22.08 -3.71 3.42
C HIS A 30 21.41 -4.86 4.18
N ILE A 31 20.46 -4.55 5.04
CA ILE A 31 19.72 -5.53 5.85
C ILE A 31 18.21 -5.29 5.79
N ASP A 32 17.44 -6.29 6.19
CA ASP A 32 16.00 -6.16 6.44
C ASP A 32 15.75 -5.08 7.53
N PRO A 33 14.98 -4.02 7.22
CA PRO A 33 14.71 -2.95 8.18
C PRO A 33 13.90 -3.42 9.39
N ALA A 34 13.15 -4.52 9.30
CA ALA A 34 12.40 -5.07 10.43
C ALA A 34 13.31 -5.46 11.61
N ARG A 35 14.58 -5.78 11.33
CA ARG A 35 15.59 -6.09 12.36
C ARG A 35 15.84 -4.95 13.33
N ARG A 36 15.44 -3.71 13.01
CA ARG A 36 15.53 -2.58 13.92
C ARG A 36 14.62 -2.77 15.13
N SER A 37 13.42 -3.31 14.93
CA SER A 37 12.46 -3.56 16.01
C SER A 37 12.86 -4.71 16.93
N ASP A 38 13.82 -5.56 16.54
CA ASP A 38 14.34 -6.62 17.43
C ASP A 38 15.23 -6.06 18.56
N VAL A 39 15.72 -4.83 18.40
CA VAL A 39 16.73 -4.23 19.30
C VAL A 39 16.38 -2.82 19.79
N ASP A 40 15.31 -2.24 19.26
CA ASP A 40 14.87 -0.88 19.58
C ASP A 40 13.37 -0.87 19.88
N ASP A 41 13.05 -0.76 21.17
CA ASP A 41 11.67 -0.81 21.66
C ASP A 41 10.84 0.37 21.13
N VAL A 42 11.45 1.53 20.86
CA VAL A 42 10.74 2.70 20.32
C VAL A 42 10.33 2.44 18.88
N THR A 43 11.23 1.95 18.02
CA THR A 43 10.86 1.56 16.66
C THR A 43 9.83 0.42 16.67
N ALA A 44 9.95 -0.56 17.56
CA ALA A 44 8.95 -1.62 17.73
C ALA A 44 7.57 -1.06 18.10
N GLU A 45 7.50 -0.12 19.05
CA GLU A 45 6.25 0.52 19.46
C GLU A 45 5.62 1.32 18.32
N LEU A 46 6.42 2.08 17.56
CA LEU A 46 5.93 2.83 16.39
C LEU A 46 5.43 1.88 15.28
N ALA A 47 6.10 0.76 15.05
CA ALA A 47 5.70 -0.24 14.06
C ALA A 47 4.38 -0.91 14.46
N LEU A 48 4.23 -1.24 15.75
CA LEU A 48 2.97 -1.74 16.29
C LEU A 48 1.86 -0.68 16.22
N SER A 49 2.13 0.57 16.58
CA SER A 49 1.12 1.65 16.62
C SER A 49 0.50 1.89 15.25
N GLN A 50 1.32 2.06 14.20
CA GLN A 50 0.81 2.27 12.85
C GLN A 50 0.08 1.04 12.31
N THR A 51 0.55 -0.17 12.66
CA THR A 51 -0.14 -1.42 12.28
C THR A 51 -1.49 -1.53 12.98
N VAL A 52 -1.59 -1.15 14.26
CA VAL A 52 -2.85 -1.11 15.02
C VAL A 52 -3.81 -0.12 14.37
N ALA A 53 -3.42 1.13 14.14
CA ALA A 53 -4.29 2.14 13.53
C ALA A 53 -4.79 1.70 12.15
N ALA A 54 -3.90 1.14 11.32
CA ALA A 54 -4.24 0.62 10.00
C ALA A 54 -5.21 -0.58 10.06
N ARG A 55 -4.94 -1.57 10.93
CA ARG A 55 -5.83 -2.72 11.13
C ARG A 55 -7.19 -2.26 11.67
N THR A 56 -7.23 -1.38 12.66
CA THR A 56 -8.47 -0.80 13.19
C THR A 56 -9.32 -0.19 12.07
N LEU A 57 -8.72 0.61 11.18
CA LEU A 57 -9.48 1.20 10.08
C LEU A 57 -10.03 0.15 9.10
N LEU A 58 -9.26 -0.90 8.79
CA LEU A 58 -9.71 -1.97 7.90
C LEU A 58 -10.85 -2.82 8.50
N TYR A 59 -10.81 -3.12 9.80
CA TYR A 59 -11.88 -3.88 10.45
C TYR A 59 -13.09 -3.02 10.79
N PHE A 60 -12.87 -1.78 11.22
CA PHE A 60 -13.90 -0.88 11.77
C PHE A 60 -13.92 0.48 11.06
N PRO A 61 -14.16 0.53 9.74
CA PRO A 61 -14.18 1.78 8.99
C PRO A 61 -15.36 2.69 9.37
N GLY A 62 -15.10 3.98 9.47
CA GLY A 62 -16.10 5.03 9.61
C GLY A 62 -16.98 5.16 8.35
N HIS A 63 -18.08 5.91 8.48
CA HIS A 63 -19.12 6.01 7.45
C HIS A 63 -18.58 6.42 6.08
N CYS A 64 -17.68 7.42 6.03
CA CYS A 64 -17.16 7.93 4.76
C CYS A 64 -16.34 6.87 4.00
N LEU A 65 -15.47 6.13 4.69
CA LEU A 65 -14.71 5.05 4.07
C LEU A 65 -15.61 3.86 3.64
N VAL A 66 -16.64 3.53 4.43
CA VAL A 66 -17.64 2.51 4.04
C VAL A 66 -18.34 2.91 2.73
N GLN A 67 -18.72 4.18 2.60
CA GLN A 67 -19.33 4.69 1.38
C GLN A 67 -18.37 4.62 0.19
N GLU A 68 -17.16 5.16 0.34
CA GLU A 68 -16.18 5.18 -0.74
C GLU A 68 -15.81 3.76 -1.21
N LEU A 69 -15.65 2.79 -0.29
CA LEU A 69 -15.39 1.40 -0.63
C LEU A 69 -16.61 0.70 -1.25
N GLY A 70 -17.81 0.96 -0.74
CA GLY A 70 -19.04 0.34 -1.24
C GLY A 70 -19.34 0.74 -2.68
N GLU A 71 -19.21 2.04 -3.00
CA GLU A 71 -19.41 2.56 -4.36
C GLU A 71 -18.41 1.95 -5.35
N VAL A 72 -17.10 1.93 -5.02
CA VAL A 72 -16.10 1.35 -5.93
C VAL A 72 -16.21 -0.16 -6.04
N ALA A 73 -16.56 -0.87 -4.96
CA ALA A 73 -16.75 -2.32 -4.99
C ALA A 73 -17.91 -2.72 -5.91
N ALA A 74 -19.01 -1.96 -5.88
CA ALA A 74 -20.14 -2.17 -6.79
C ALA A 74 -19.72 -1.98 -8.26
N VAL A 75 -18.98 -0.91 -8.57
CA VAL A 75 -18.47 -0.65 -9.94
C VAL A 75 -17.50 -1.75 -10.38
N LEU A 76 -16.53 -2.11 -9.53
CA LEU A 76 -15.56 -3.17 -9.82
C LEU A 76 -16.25 -4.51 -10.08
N ARG A 77 -17.26 -4.87 -9.29
CA ARG A 77 -18.03 -6.10 -9.50
C ARG A 77 -18.62 -6.17 -10.90
N GLU A 78 -19.25 -5.09 -11.36
CA GLU A 78 -19.87 -5.04 -12.68
C GLU A 78 -18.82 -5.03 -13.80
N LEU A 79 -17.69 -4.34 -13.63
CA LEU A 79 -16.60 -4.32 -14.61
C LEU A 79 -15.94 -5.70 -14.74
N ILE A 80 -15.55 -6.31 -13.62
CA ILE A 80 -14.88 -7.62 -13.62
C ILE A 80 -15.80 -8.71 -14.16
N ARG A 81 -17.10 -8.69 -13.83
CA ARG A 81 -18.07 -9.66 -14.36
C ARG A 81 -18.16 -9.62 -15.89
N ASP A 82 -18.09 -8.41 -16.46
CA ASP A 82 -18.27 -8.21 -17.89
C ASP A 82 -16.96 -8.36 -18.70
N LEU A 83 -15.82 -8.52 -18.01
CA LEU A 83 -14.56 -8.92 -18.65
C LEU A 83 -14.59 -10.40 -19.07
N GLY A 84 -13.84 -10.71 -20.15
CA GLY A 84 -13.53 -12.11 -20.49
C GLY A 84 -12.67 -12.77 -19.40
N SER A 85 -12.73 -14.09 -19.28
CA SER A 85 -12.01 -14.83 -18.24
C SER A 85 -10.49 -14.63 -18.24
N GLU A 86 -9.89 -14.43 -19.43
CA GLU A 86 -8.46 -14.13 -19.54
C GLU A 86 -8.13 -12.75 -18.93
N ASP A 87 -8.92 -11.74 -19.28
CA ASP A 87 -8.76 -10.39 -18.75
C ASP A 87 -9.04 -10.33 -17.24
N GLN A 88 -10.03 -11.07 -16.74
CA GLN A 88 -10.29 -11.20 -15.30
C GLN A 88 -9.05 -11.74 -14.56
N ASN A 89 -8.42 -12.79 -15.10
CA ASN A 89 -7.22 -13.37 -14.52
C ASN A 89 -6.03 -12.40 -14.57
N THR A 90 -5.89 -11.64 -15.66
CA THR A 90 -4.81 -10.66 -15.81
C THR A 90 -4.96 -9.49 -14.84
N VAL A 91 -6.17 -8.92 -14.73
CA VAL A 91 -6.48 -7.79 -13.83
C VAL A 91 -6.35 -8.16 -12.35
N SER A 92 -6.62 -9.42 -11.99
CA SER A 92 -6.56 -9.91 -10.61
C SER A 92 -5.35 -10.82 -10.32
N LYS A 93 -4.34 -10.84 -11.20
CA LYS A 93 -3.26 -11.82 -11.18
C LYS A 93 -2.54 -11.91 -9.83
N ARG A 94 -2.19 -10.79 -9.20
CA ARG A 94 -1.41 -10.80 -7.95
C ARG A 94 -2.28 -11.11 -6.74
N LEU A 95 -3.55 -10.69 -6.76
CA LEU A 95 -4.53 -11.06 -5.75
C LEU A 95 -4.66 -12.58 -5.57
N PHE A 96 -4.65 -13.34 -6.68
CA PHE A 96 -4.78 -14.80 -6.69
C PHE A 96 -3.46 -15.58 -6.77
N ALA A 97 -2.34 -14.90 -6.99
CA ALA A 97 -1.02 -15.53 -7.02
C ALA A 97 -0.67 -16.18 -5.66
N ASP A 98 0.34 -17.05 -5.66
CA ASP A 98 0.89 -17.59 -4.42
C ASP A 98 1.40 -16.45 -3.51
N GLY A 99 0.94 -16.42 -2.26
CA GLY A 99 1.15 -15.32 -1.33
C GLY A 99 0.22 -14.10 -1.49
N GLY A 100 -0.68 -14.08 -2.48
CA GLY A 100 -1.75 -13.09 -2.58
C GLY A 100 -2.84 -13.28 -1.53
N LEU A 101 -3.68 -12.26 -1.29
CA LEU A 101 -4.76 -12.33 -0.30
C LEU A 101 -5.79 -13.42 -0.61
N LEU A 102 -5.98 -13.75 -1.90
CA LEU A 102 -6.86 -14.82 -2.37
C LEU A 102 -6.06 -15.98 -3.00
N GLY A 103 -4.81 -16.16 -2.60
CA GLY A 103 -3.94 -17.22 -3.12
C GLY A 103 -4.61 -18.60 -3.12
N GLY A 104 -4.69 -19.21 -4.31
CA GLY A 104 -5.31 -20.53 -4.51
C GLY A 104 -6.84 -20.58 -4.36
N LYS A 105 -7.51 -19.43 -4.20
CA LYS A 105 -8.98 -19.34 -4.24
C LYS A 105 -9.48 -19.22 -5.68
N LYS A 106 -10.79 -19.35 -5.85
CA LYS A 106 -11.46 -19.15 -7.14
C LYS A 106 -12.03 -17.74 -7.24
N ILE A 107 -12.32 -17.30 -8.47
CA ILE A 107 -12.81 -15.94 -8.77
C ILE A 107 -14.13 -15.61 -8.06
N GLU A 108 -14.96 -16.60 -7.75
CA GLU A 108 -16.22 -16.39 -7.00
C GLU A 108 -15.96 -15.75 -5.63
N VAL A 109 -14.82 -16.04 -4.99
CA VAL A 109 -14.46 -15.43 -3.69
C VAL A 109 -14.24 -13.92 -3.84
N LEU A 110 -13.68 -13.47 -4.97
CA LEU A 110 -13.56 -12.04 -5.26
C LEU A 110 -14.95 -11.40 -5.44
N PHE A 111 -15.84 -12.03 -6.19
CA PHE A 111 -17.21 -11.53 -6.36
C PHE A 111 -17.97 -11.47 -5.04
N ASP A 112 -17.76 -12.44 -4.15
CA ASP A 112 -18.34 -12.45 -2.80
C ASP A 112 -17.81 -11.29 -1.96
N SER A 113 -16.49 -11.05 -1.96
CA SER A 113 -15.88 -9.90 -1.26
C SER A 113 -16.39 -8.56 -1.79
N LEU A 114 -16.44 -8.38 -3.11
CA LEU A 114 -16.98 -7.17 -3.75
C LEU A 114 -18.47 -6.96 -3.40
N THR A 115 -19.25 -8.04 -3.35
CA THR A 115 -20.67 -7.98 -3.00
C THR A 115 -20.86 -7.57 -1.54
N ARG A 116 -20.11 -8.17 -0.60
CA ARG A 116 -20.20 -7.82 0.83
C ARG A 116 -19.80 -6.35 1.08
N VAL A 117 -18.71 -5.88 0.48
CA VAL A 117 -18.28 -4.48 0.60
C VAL A 117 -19.29 -3.53 -0.04
N GLY A 118 -19.78 -3.85 -1.24
CA GLY A 118 -20.80 -3.05 -1.94
C GLY A 118 -22.11 -2.90 -1.15
N ASN A 119 -22.48 -3.92 -0.38
CA ASN A 119 -23.72 -3.93 0.42
C ASN A 119 -23.53 -3.47 1.88
N GLU A 120 -22.31 -3.10 2.30
CA GLU A 120 -21.97 -2.87 3.70
C GLU A 120 -22.85 -1.79 4.36
N GLN A 121 -23.23 -0.76 3.61
CA GLN A 121 -24.12 0.30 4.09
C GLN A 121 -25.52 -0.21 4.47
N MET A 122 -26.03 -1.21 3.74
CA MET A 122 -27.39 -1.72 3.91
C MET A 122 -27.49 -2.80 4.99
N ALA A 123 -26.39 -3.48 5.30
CA ALA A 123 -26.39 -4.65 6.18
C ALA A 123 -25.15 -4.76 7.11
N PRO A 124 -24.79 -3.71 7.89
CA PRO A 124 -23.52 -3.63 8.60
C PRO A 124 -23.34 -4.63 9.76
N TYR A 125 -24.41 -5.33 10.18
CA TYR A 125 -24.40 -6.24 11.34
C TYR A 125 -24.94 -7.64 11.03
N THR A 126 -24.87 -8.04 9.75
CA THR A 126 -25.31 -9.38 9.33
C THR A 126 -24.12 -10.35 9.28
N SER A 127 -24.37 -11.65 9.27
CA SER A 127 -23.33 -12.65 8.97
C SER A 127 -22.73 -12.52 7.57
N GLU A 128 -23.32 -11.68 6.72
CA GLU A 128 -22.86 -11.31 5.39
C GLU A 128 -22.13 -9.96 5.38
N ALA A 129 -21.86 -9.36 6.55
CA ALA A 129 -21.14 -8.10 6.65
C ALA A 129 -19.72 -8.22 6.09
N ALA A 130 -19.23 -7.13 5.50
CA ALA A 130 -17.86 -7.06 5.00
C ALA A 130 -16.84 -7.19 6.14
N THR A 131 -15.85 -8.05 5.93
CA THR A 131 -14.73 -8.26 6.85
C THR A 131 -13.56 -7.33 6.51
N GLY A 132 -12.56 -7.27 7.41
CA GLY A 132 -11.30 -6.57 7.12
C GLY A 132 -10.59 -7.14 5.88
N LEU A 133 -10.68 -8.45 5.65
CA LEU A 133 -10.13 -9.09 4.46
C LEU A 133 -10.86 -8.63 3.19
N ASP A 134 -12.19 -8.55 3.21
CA ASP A 134 -12.97 -8.12 2.04
C ASP A 134 -12.57 -6.71 1.59
N ARG A 135 -12.42 -5.77 2.55
CA ARG A 135 -11.97 -4.41 2.24
C ARG A 135 -10.54 -4.38 1.73
N ALA A 136 -9.65 -5.17 2.32
CA ALA A 136 -8.28 -5.32 1.83
C ALA A 136 -8.23 -5.91 0.40
N VAL A 137 -9.11 -6.84 0.06
CA VAL A 137 -9.24 -7.41 -1.30
C VAL A 137 -9.66 -6.36 -2.31
N VAL A 138 -10.65 -5.52 -1.98
CA VAL A 138 -11.07 -4.42 -2.87
C VAL A 138 -9.92 -3.45 -3.14
N ILE A 139 -9.20 -3.05 -2.09
CA ILE A 139 -8.07 -2.13 -2.23
C ILE A 139 -6.89 -2.78 -2.98
N ALA A 140 -6.61 -4.06 -2.73
CA ALA A 140 -5.59 -4.81 -3.47
C ALA A 140 -5.90 -4.88 -4.97
N LEU A 141 -7.16 -5.12 -5.34
CA LEU A 141 -7.59 -5.15 -6.74
C LEU A 141 -7.38 -3.79 -7.42
N MET A 142 -7.67 -2.68 -6.73
CA MET A 142 -7.37 -1.34 -7.25
C MET A 142 -5.86 -1.13 -7.44
N GLY A 143 -5.03 -1.66 -6.54
CA GLY A 143 -3.57 -1.66 -6.68
C GLY A 143 -3.09 -2.47 -7.89
N ASP A 144 -3.65 -3.65 -8.13
CA ASP A 144 -3.30 -4.49 -9.28
C ASP A 144 -3.70 -3.83 -10.61
N ILE A 145 -4.88 -3.21 -10.69
CA ILE A 145 -5.29 -2.39 -11.83
C ILE A 145 -4.35 -1.19 -12.02
N GLY A 146 -4.00 -0.50 -10.93
CA GLY A 146 -3.10 0.64 -10.97
C GLY A 146 -1.70 0.26 -11.47
N GLU A 147 -1.22 -0.93 -11.14
CA GLU A 147 0.04 -1.47 -11.64
C GLU A 147 0.05 -1.67 -13.17
N LEU A 148 -1.10 -2.05 -13.76
CA LEU A 148 -1.26 -2.14 -15.21
C LEU A 148 -1.10 -0.76 -15.86
N TYR A 149 -1.72 0.29 -15.30
CA TYR A 149 -1.55 1.67 -15.78
C TYR A 149 -0.14 2.23 -15.58
N ALA A 150 0.54 1.80 -14.51
CA ALA A 150 1.91 2.24 -14.23
C ALA A 150 2.94 1.64 -15.20
N GLY A 151 2.55 0.62 -15.98
CA GLY A 151 3.45 -0.12 -16.85
C GLY A 151 4.49 -0.94 -16.08
N THR A 152 4.37 -1.04 -14.76
CA THR A 152 5.31 -1.81 -13.91
C THR A 152 5.07 -3.30 -14.02
N ALA A 153 3.86 -3.70 -14.41
CA ALA A 153 3.47 -5.07 -14.73
C ALA A 153 4.08 -5.57 -16.07
N VAL A 154 4.55 -4.67 -16.95
CA VAL A 154 5.03 -4.93 -18.33
C VAL A 154 6.40 -5.66 -18.37
N LYS A 155 6.72 -6.41 -17.32
CA LYS A 155 7.91 -7.26 -17.23
C LYS A 155 7.47 -8.70 -17.41
N GLY A 156 7.84 -9.29 -18.53
CA GLY A 156 7.47 -10.67 -18.86
C GLY A 156 7.84 -11.00 -20.29
N SER A 157 7.33 -12.13 -20.77
CA SER A 157 7.38 -12.46 -22.19
C SER A 157 6.56 -11.46 -23.03
N GLU A 158 6.87 -11.34 -24.33
CA GLU A 158 6.08 -10.49 -25.25
C GLU A 158 4.58 -10.80 -25.20
N ARG A 159 4.25 -12.08 -25.02
CA ARG A 159 2.88 -12.54 -24.85
C ARG A 159 2.22 -11.97 -23.59
N GLU A 160 2.88 -12.04 -22.43
CA GLU A 160 2.33 -11.50 -21.17
C GLU A 160 2.13 -9.99 -21.23
N VAL A 161 3.04 -9.28 -21.91
CA VAL A 161 2.91 -7.83 -22.14
C VAL A 161 1.67 -7.53 -22.99
N GLN A 162 1.44 -8.31 -24.04
CA GLN A 162 0.26 -8.16 -24.89
C GLN A 162 -1.03 -8.48 -24.12
N GLU A 163 -1.06 -9.57 -23.33
CA GLU A 163 -2.20 -9.94 -22.49
C GLU A 163 -2.56 -8.83 -21.48
N GLN A 164 -1.56 -8.17 -20.90
CA GLN A 164 -1.78 -7.02 -20.00
C GLN A 164 -2.33 -5.80 -20.74
N ALA A 165 -1.81 -5.49 -21.92
CA ALA A 165 -2.29 -4.38 -22.74
C ALA A 165 -3.74 -4.59 -23.18
N ASP A 166 -4.08 -5.82 -23.60
CA ASP A 166 -5.43 -6.18 -24.01
C ASP A 166 -6.40 -6.13 -22.84
N ALA A 167 -6.05 -6.68 -21.69
CA ALA A 167 -6.88 -6.61 -20.48
C ALA A 167 -7.11 -5.17 -20.02
N LEU A 168 -6.08 -4.32 -20.05
CA LEU A 168 -6.20 -2.90 -19.70
C LEU A 168 -7.11 -2.15 -20.68
N LYS A 169 -7.02 -2.46 -21.97
CA LYS A 169 -7.89 -1.90 -22.99
C LYS A 169 -9.34 -2.32 -22.80
N SER A 170 -9.62 -3.61 -22.62
CA SER A 170 -10.95 -4.13 -22.31
C SER A 170 -11.55 -3.46 -21.07
N PHE A 171 -10.76 -3.30 -20.01
CA PHE A 171 -11.18 -2.63 -18.78
C PHE A 171 -11.53 -1.16 -19.03
N ASN A 172 -10.67 -0.42 -19.74
CA ASN A 172 -10.94 0.97 -20.13
C ASN A 172 -12.20 1.13 -20.97
N ASP A 173 -12.42 0.24 -21.94
CA ASP A 173 -13.60 0.29 -22.80
C ASP A 173 -14.89 0.04 -22.01
N LEU A 174 -14.88 -0.91 -21.06
CA LEU A 174 -15.99 -1.13 -20.15
C LEU A 174 -16.27 0.05 -19.21
N MET A 175 -15.21 0.72 -18.73
CA MET A 175 -15.33 1.94 -17.93
C MET A 175 -15.97 3.08 -18.74
N ARG A 176 -15.48 3.34 -19.95
CA ARG A 176 -16.03 4.38 -20.84
C ARG A 176 -17.47 4.08 -21.23
N GLY A 177 -17.79 2.81 -21.49
CA GLY A 177 -19.17 2.37 -21.75
C GLY A 177 -20.14 2.64 -20.60
N ARG A 178 -19.64 2.84 -19.38
CA ARG A 178 -20.41 3.22 -18.18
C ARG A 178 -20.35 4.72 -17.87
N GLY A 179 -19.71 5.52 -18.72
CA GLY A 179 -19.55 6.96 -18.51
C GLY A 179 -18.48 7.33 -17.47
N LEU A 180 -17.60 6.39 -17.09
CA LEU A 180 -16.48 6.67 -16.19
C LEU A 180 -15.30 7.26 -16.97
N ALA A 181 -14.60 8.21 -16.35
CA ALA A 181 -13.45 8.89 -16.93
C ALA A 181 -12.18 8.03 -16.86
N ALA A 182 -12.07 7.00 -17.71
CA ALA A 182 -10.88 6.16 -17.82
C ALA A 182 -9.72 6.89 -18.50
N LEU A 183 -8.47 6.65 -18.06
CA LEU A 183 -7.27 7.29 -18.63
C LEU A 183 -7.22 7.14 -20.16
N SER A 184 -6.76 8.20 -20.84
CA SER A 184 -6.52 8.16 -22.29
C SER A 184 -5.22 7.45 -22.61
N ASP A 185 -5.08 6.98 -23.84
CA ASP A 185 -3.86 6.29 -24.29
C ASP A 185 -2.63 7.24 -24.20
N GLU A 186 -2.83 8.53 -24.44
CA GLU A 186 -1.78 9.55 -24.27
C GLU A 186 -1.37 9.70 -22.80
N ALA A 187 -2.33 9.67 -21.87
CA ALA A 187 -2.05 9.73 -20.44
C ALA A 187 -1.27 8.49 -19.97
N ILE A 188 -1.68 7.30 -20.43
CA ILE A 188 -1.01 6.03 -20.14
C ILE A 188 0.42 6.05 -20.70
N HIS A 189 0.60 6.50 -21.94
CA HIS A 189 1.92 6.67 -22.53
C HIS A 189 2.78 7.69 -21.75
N GLY A 190 2.18 8.78 -21.29
CA GLY A 190 2.81 9.77 -20.42
C GLY A 190 3.26 9.18 -19.08
N ILE A 191 2.47 8.30 -18.47
CA ILE A 191 2.82 7.55 -17.25
C ILE A 191 4.01 6.62 -17.54
N HIS A 192 3.94 5.80 -18.59
CA HIS A 192 4.99 4.86 -18.95
C HIS A 192 6.33 5.55 -19.26
N SER A 193 6.29 6.67 -19.99
CA SER A 193 7.50 7.44 -20.32
C SER A 193 8.19 8.07 -19.11
N ARG A 194 7.50 8.17 -17.97
CA ARG A 194 8.03 8.64 -16.67
C ARG A 194 8.39 7.49 -15.73
N ASP A 195 8.53 6.27 -16.26
CA ASP A 195 8.72 5.02 -15.51
C ASP A 195 7.56 4.70 -14.54
N GLY A 196 6.33 5.15 -14.81
CA GLY A 196 5.14 4.92 -14.01
C GLY A 196 4.60 6.18 -13.33
N PHE A 197 3.70 5.98 -12.36
CA PHE A 197 3.15 7.09 -11.57
C PHE A 197 4.21 7.79 -10.72
N TYR A 198 3.83 8.95 -10.16
CA TYR A 198 4.65 9.66 -9.18
C TYR A 198 5.13 8.72 -8.07
N LYS A 199 6.44 8.72 -7.81
CA LYS A 199 7.07 7.94 -6.75
C LYS A 199 7.73 8.90 -5.79
N PRO A 200 7.28 8.99 -4.53
CA PRO A 200 8.02 9.75 -3.54
C PRO A 200 9.43 9.15 -3.41
N GLY A 201 10.42 10.04 -3.41
CA GLY A 201 11.81 9.72 -3.12
C GLY A 201 11.97 9.19 -1.69
N PRO A 202 13.05 8.46 -1.41
CA PRO A 202 14.30 8.42 -2.15
C PRO A 202 14.31 7.39 -3.29
N LEU A 203 15.24 7.54 -4.24
CA LEU A 203 15.29 6.71 -5.44
C LEU A 203 15.50 5.23 -5.10
N LYS A 204 14.50 4.37 -5.40
CA LYS A 204 14.48 2.92 -5.13
C LYS A 204 15.80 2.19 -5.39
N LYS A 205 16.52 2.52 -6.46
CA LYS A 205 17.77 1.84 -6.86
C LYS A 205 19.00 2.25 -6.04
N VAL A 206 18.94 3.42 -5.41
CA VAL A 206 20.02 3.98 -4.60
C VAL A 206 19.97 3.43 -3.18
N GLU A 207 18.77 3.20 -2.65
CA GLU A 207 18.61 2.79 -1.24
C GLU A 207 18.45 1.30 -1.01
N ARG A 208 18.03 0.54 -2.03
CA ARG A 208 17.59 -0.84 -1.87
C ARG A 208 18.52 -1.83 -2.55
N SER A 209 18.82 -2.91 -1.84
CA SER A 209 19.20 -4.19 -2.44
C SER A 209 18.09 -5.23 -2.19
N ARG A 210 17.97 -6.22 -3.09
CA ARG A 210 17.06 -7.35 -2.89
C ARG A 210 17.88 -8.62 -2.76
N PRO A 211 17.85 -9.31 -1.61
CA PRO A 211 18.43 -10.65 -1.51
C PRO A 211 17.66 -11.61 -2.43
N PHE A 212 18.28 -12.76 -2.75
CA PHE A 212 17.69 -13.76 -3.64
C PHE A 212 16.34 -14.29 -3.12
N GLU A 213 15.30 -14.05 -3.93
CA GLU A 213 14.02 -14.74 -4.17
C GLU A 213 13.23 -15.50 -3.08
N LYS A 214 13.54 -15.44 -1.79
CA LYS A 214 12.61 -16.02 -0.80
C LYS A 214 11.47 -15.03 -0.50
N LEU A 215 10.25 -15.36 -0.94
CA LEU A 215 9.05 -14.69 -0.44
C LEU A 215 8.99 -14.87 1.08
N SER A 216 8.82 -13.77 1.78
CA SER A 216 8.56 -13.74 3.22
C SER A 216 7.10 -13.42 3.43
N HIS A 217 6.47 -14.05 4.42
CA HIS A 217 5.10 -13.69 4.80
C HIS A 217 5.15 -12.45 5.67
N LEU A 218 4.63 -11.34 5.14
CA LEU A 218 4.42 -10.10 5.86
C LEU A 218 3.03 -10.11 6.49
N ASN A 219 2.95 -9.71 7.75
CA ASN A 219 1.69 -9.48 8.43
C ASN A 219 1.80 -8.18 9.23
N GLY A 220 1.52 -7.04 8.60
CA GLY A 220 1.73 -5.72 9.19
C GLY A 220 3.21 -5.29 9.21
N ILE A 221 3.47 -4.04 9.61
CA ILE A 221 4.83 -3.52 9.63
C ILE A 221 5.67 -4.28 10.63
N HIS A 222 6.84 -4.74 10.18
CA HIS A 222 7.76 -5.58 10.94
C HIS A 222 7.09 -6.83 11.55
N ASN A 223 6.03 -7.35 10.89
CA ASN A 223 5.24 -8.50 11.33
C ASN A 223 4.41 -8.31 12.62
N PHE A 224 4.05 -7.07 12.97
CA PHE A 224 3.23 -6.78 14.15
C PHE A 224 1.71 -7.02 13.96
N GLY A 225 1.25 -7.50 12.82
CA GLY A 225 -0.17 -7.65 12.48
C GLY A 225 -0.94 -8.56 13.44
N GLU A 226 -0.35 -9.69 13.87
CA GLU A 226 -1.01 -10.54 14.88
C GLU A 226 -1.13 -9.84 16.24
N ALA A 227 -0.11 -9.07 16.63
CA ALA A 227 -0.12 -8.31 17.88
C ALA A 227 -1.14 -7.19 17.81
N ALA A 228 -1.26 -6.53 16.65
CA ALA A 228 -2.30 -5.55 16.38
C ALA A 228 -3.69 -6.17 16.49
N ASP A 229 -3.98 -7.24 15.75
CA ASP A 229 -5.27 -7.94 15.76
C ASP A 229 -5.67 -8.38 17.19
N ARG A 230 -4.71 -8.87 18.00
CA ARG A 230 -4.96 -9.19 19.41
C ARG A 230 -5.31 -7.95 20.24
N ARG A 231 -4.63 -6.82 20.01
CA ARG A 231 -4.85 -5.57 20.75
C ARG A 231 -6.23 -4.98 20.47
N ILE A 232 -6.77 -5.18 19.28
CA ILE A 232 -8.09 -4.68 18.87
C ILE A 232 -9.20 -5.75 18.94
N GLY A 233 -8.89 -6.95 19.46
CA GLY A 233 -9.89 -7.96 19.79
C GLY A 233 -10.43 -8.78 18.61
N ILE A 234 -9.67 -8.94 17.52
CA ILE A 234 -10.11 -9.68 16.33
C ILE A 234 -9.95 -11.20 16.54
N ALA A 235 -11.01 -11.95 16.26
CA ALA A 235 -11.02 -13.42 16.35
C ALA A 235 -10.09 -14.05 15.30
N GLN A 236 -9.54 -15.23 15.58
CA GLN A 236 -8.49 -15.83 14.74
C GLN A 236 -8.94 -16.09 13.30
N GLU A 237 -10.20 -16.46 13.13
CA GLU A 237 -10.89 -16.74 11.87
C GLU A 237 -11.21 -15.49 11.05
N GLU A 238 -11.22 -14.32 11.68
CA GLU A 238 -11.50 -13.03 11.04
C GLU A 238 -10.23 -12.28 10.64
N LYS A 239 -9.06 -12.77 11.06
CA LYS A 239 -7.78 -12.11 10.82
C LYS A 239 -7.45 -12.04 9.34
N ILE A 240 -7.01 -10.87 8.91
CA ILE A 240 -6.40 -10.69 7.59
C ILE A 240 -5.11 -11.53 7.53
N PRO A 241 -4.96 -12.45 6.57
CA PRO A 241 -3.81 -13.34 6.49
C PRO A 241 -2.53 -12.57 6.14
N GLY A 242 -1.39 -13.20 6.42
CA GLY A 242 -0.10 -12.69 5.96
C GLY A 242 0.07 -12.86 4.44
N VAL A 243 0.71 -11.89 3.81
CA VAL A 243 0.93 -11.81 2.36
C VAL A 243 2.37 -12.13 2.01
N GLY A 244 2.58 -12.87 0.92
CA GLY A 244 3.91 -13.19 0.41
C GLY A 244 4.55 -11.98 -0.26
N TRP A 245 5.74 -11.58 0.20
CA TRP A 245 6.43 -10.41 -0.33
C TRP A 245 7.95 -10.59 -0.41
N LYS A 246 8.56 -9.93 -1.40
CA LYS A 246 10.03 -9.87 -1.53
C LYS A 246 10.54 -8.71 -0.67
N ILE A 247 11.04 -9.03 0.53
CA ILE A 247 11.60 -8.04 1.46
C ILE A 247 12.76 -7.30 0.81
N ALA A 248 12.71 -5.98 0.96
CA ALA A 248 13.74 -5.07 0.55
C ALA A 248 14.77 -4.92 1.65
N HIS A 249 16.05 -5.00 1.33
CA HIS A 249 17.10 -4.61 2.25
C HIS A 249 17.51 -3.17 1.96
N ILE A 250 17.63 -2.36 3.01
CA ILE A 250 18.12 -0.97 2.92
C ILE A 250 19.42 -0.82 3.71
N SER A 251 20.15 0.27 3.48
CA SER A 251 21.45 0.47 4.12
C SER A 251 21.34 0.48 5.65
N VAL A 252 22.31 -0.17 6.32
CA VAL A 252 22.36 -0.21 7.79
C VAL A 252 22.41 1.19 8.39
N ASP A 253 23.13 2.12 7.76
CA ASP A 253 23.20 3.50 8.25
C ASP A 253 21.82 4.17 8.22
N ARG A 254 21.04 4.00 7.15
CA ARG A 254 19.67 4.53 7.07
C ARG A 254 18.77 3.98 8.18
N ILE A 255 18.85 2.68 8.43
CA ILE A 255 18.08 2.02 9.49
C ILE A 255 18.50 2.52 10.87
N ARG A 256 19.80 2.66 11.12
CA ARG A 256 20.33 3.13 12.40
C ARG A 256 19.95 4.59 12.67
N ASP A 257 19.97 5.41 11.63
CA ASP A 257 19.78 6.85 11.74
C ASP A 257 18.27 7.23 11.70
N SER A 258 17.37 6.24 11.60
CA SER A 258 15.92 6.41 11.68
C SER A 258 15.33 5.74 12.92
N ILE A 259 14.48 6.47 13.63
CA ILE A 259 13.59 5.90 14.66
C ILE A 259 12.30 5.38 14.02
N GLU A 260 11.86 6.03 12.95
CA GLU A 260 10.67 5.62 12.21
C GLU A 260 10.87 4.22 11.62
N PRO A 261 9.87 3.33 11.72
CA PRO A 261 9.86 2.05 11.04
C PRO A 261 9.94 2.25 9.52
N LEU A 262 10.71 1.42 8.84
CA LEU A 262 10.86 1.44 7.38
C LEU A 262 10.50 0.04 6.85
N ALA A 263 9.71 -0.07 5.79
CA ALA A 263 9.48 -1.36 5.12
C ALA A 263 10.52 -1.62 4.00
N GLY A 264 11.21 -0.58 3.52
CA GLY A 264 12.19 -0.64 2.44
C GLY A 264 11.55 -0.62 1.03
N HIS A 265 10.32 -0.15 0.92
CA HIS A 265 9.49 -0.22 -0.27
C HIS A 265 8.83 1.11 -0.65
N MET A 266 9.63 2.15 -0.89
CA MET A 266 9.12 3.42 -1.45
C MET A 266 8.63 3.23 -2.88
N SER A 267 7.31 3.20 -3.11
CA SER A 267 6.68 2.73 -4.35
C SER A 267 5.55 3.65 -4.83
N GLY A 268 5.11 3.45 -6.08
CA GLY A 268 3.99 4.19 -6.67
C GLY A 268 2.63 3.68 -6.19
N SER A 269 2.57 2.60 -5.40
CA SER A 269 1.34 1.93 -5.00
C SER A 269 0.30 2.82 -4.33
N PRO A 270 0.64 3.81 -3.48
CA PRO A 270 -0.38 4.72 -2.99
C PRO A 270 -1.00 5.56 -4.13
N VAL A 271 -0.21 5.99 -5.13
CA VAL A 271 -0.74 6.72 -6.31
C VAL A 271 -1.55 5.80 -7.21
N GLU A 272 -1.07 4.59 -7.47
CA GLU A 272 -1.74 3.56 -8.27
C GLU A 272 -3.14 3.27 -7.73
N ILE A 273 -3.24 3.00 -6.42
CA ILE A 273 -4.52 2.74 -5.73
C ILE A 273 -5.43 3.97 -5.82
N LEU A 274 -4.93 5.16 -5.43
CA LEU A 274 -5.76 6.37 -5.37
C LEU A 274 -6.25 6.81 -6.75
N GLN A 275 -5.43 6.68 -7.79
CA GLN A 275 -5.82 6.99 -9.17
C GLN A 275 -6.96 6.08 -9.64
N VAL A 276 -6.86 4.78 -9.40
CA VAL A 276 -7.92 3.84 -9.78
C VAL A 276 -9.19 4.11 -8.95
N TRP A 277 -9.03 4.44 -7.68
CA TRP A 277 -10.15 4.81 -6.82
C TRP A 277 -10.91 6.02 -7.38
N ASP A 278 -10.21 7.10 -7.76
CA ASP A 278 -10.82 8.30 -8.34
C ASP A 278 -11.63 7.98 -9.61
N MET A 279 -11.06 7.14 -10.48
CA MET A 279 -11.72 6.72 -11.72
C MET A 279 -12.99 5.90 -11.45
N LEU A 280 -12.96 4.97 -10.49
CA LEU A 280 -14.09 4.11 -10.16
C LEU A 280 -15.21 4.88 -9.44
N ARG A 281 -14.87 5.93 -8.68
CA ARG A 281 -15.83 6.88 -8.09
C ARG A 281 -16.44 7.84 -9.11
N GLY A 282 -16.05 7.73 -10.38
CA GLY A 282 -16.55 8.56 -11.47
C GLY A 282 -16.08 10.02 -11.39
N ASP A 283 -14.94 10.29 -10.74
CA ASP A 283 -14.38 11.64 -10.76
C ASP A 283 -13.95 12.02 -12.19
N ALA A 284 -14.29 13.24 -12.60
CA ALA A 284 -13.82 13.82 -13.86
C ALA A 284 -12.29 13.88 -13.88
N HIS A 285 -11.69 13.80 -15.07
CA HIS A 285 -10.23 13.73 -15.25
C HIS A 285 -9.46 14.77 -14.44
N GLU A 286 -9.88 16.03 -14.47
CA GLU A 286 -9.22 17.13 -13.76
C GLU A 286 -9.23 17.02 -12.23
N LEU A 287 -10.07 16.13 -11.69
CA LEU A 287 -10.18 15.85 -10.27
C LEU A 287 -9.51 14.54 -9.85
N GLN A 288 -8.99 13.76 -10.80
CA GLN A 288 -8.24 12.54 -10.56
C GLN A 288 -6.77 12.85 -10.24
N PHE A 289 -6.14 12.00 -9.43
CA PHE A 289 -4.82 12.25 -8.88
C PHE A 289 -3.73 12.54 -9.92
N PHE A 290 -3.67 11.74 -10.99
CA PHE A 290 -2.67 11.88 -12.05
C PHE A 290 -2.70 13.25 -12.71
N ASP A 291 -3.90 13.73 -13.03
CA ASP A 291 -4.13 15.01 -13.69
C ASP A 291 -3.88 16.18 -12.73
N MET A 292 -4.30 16.04 -11.47
CA MET A 292 -3.98 17.01 -10.40
C MET A 292 -2.46 17.21 -10.26
N ILE A 293 -1.68 16.13 -10.25
CA ILE A 293 -0.21 16.21 -10.21
C ILE A 293 0.33 16.82 -11.50
N SER A 294 -0.06 16.27 -12.65
CA SER A 294 0.53 16.63 -13.95
C SER A 294 0.27 18.08 -14.35
N LYS A 295 -0.87 18.64 -13.92
CA LYS A 295 -1.25 20.04 -14.17
C LYS A 295 -0.90 20.98 -13.01
N GLY A 296 -0.35 20.46 -11.90
CA GLY A 296 -0.05 21.24 -10.70
C GLY A 296 -1.28 21.81 -9.98
N ASN A 297 -2.48 21.26 -10.24
CA ASN A 297 -3.74 21.72 -9.66
C ASN A 297 -4.07 20.96 -8.37
N LEU A 298 -3.20 21.08 -7.37
CA LEU A 298 -3.28 20.30 -6.14
C LEU A 298 -4.27 20.88 -5.10
N GLN A 299 -4.65 22.16 -5.24
CA GLN A 299 -5.45 22.92 -4.26
C GLN A 299 -6.69 23.57 -4.88
N GLY A 300 -7.37 22.88 -5.79
CA GLY A 300 -8.66 23.38 -6.30
C GLY A 300 -9.67 23.65 -5.16
N ASP A 301 -10.55 24.63 -5.36
CA ASP A 301 -11.68 24.89 -4.45
C ASP A 301 -12.62 23.68 -4.44
N ILE A 302 -12.37 22.77 -3.49
CA ILE A 302 -13.20 21.57 -3.27
C ILE A 302 -14.05 21.75 -2.01
N SER A 303 -15.30 21.27 -2.09
CA SER A 303 -16.23 21.26 -0.96
C SER A 303 -15.67 20.49 0.24
N MET A 304 -16.17 20.77 1.44
CA MET A 304 -15.79 20.01 2.64
C MET A 304 -16.09 18.52 2.51
N GLU A 305 -17.27 18.18 1.96
CA GLU A 305 -17.64 16.79 1.67
C GLU A 305 -16.60 16.09 0.77
N ARG A 306 -16.14 16.76 -0.28
CA ARG A 306 -15.11 16.21 -1.17
C ARG A 306 -13.76 16.06 -0.47
N LYS A 307 -13.42 16.95 0.46
CA LYS A 307 -12.22 16.80 1.30
C LYS A 307 -12.33 15.57 2.20
N ASP A 308 -13.49 15.32 2.79
CA ASP A 308 -13.73 14.15 3.63
C ASP A 308 -13.66 12.85 2.82
N GLN A 309 -14.24 12.82 1.62
CA GLN A 309 -14.12 11.68 0.69
C GLN A 309 -12.66 11.41 0.28
N LYS A 310 -11.89 12.47 -0.04
CA LYS A 310 -10.45 12.32 -0.34
C LYS A 310 -9.68 11.82 0.87
N LEU A 311 -10.00 12.31 2.07
CA LEU A 311 -9.39 11.84 3.30
C LEU A 311 -9.69 10.36 3.55
N ALA A 312 -10.93 9.92 3.31
CA ALA A 312 -11.33 8.52 3.42
C ALA A 312 -10.53 7.63 2.45
N ARG A 313 -10.45 8.00 1.17
CA ARG A 313 -9.65 7.27 0.15
C ARG A 313 -8.17 7.18 0.54
N ALA A 314 -7.58 8.31 0.92
CA ALA A 314 -6.20 8.40 1.39
C ALA A 314 -5.95 7.48 2.60
N SER A 315 -6.86 7.50 3.57
CA SER A 315 -6.78 6.67 4.77
C SER A 315 -6.92 5.18 4.45
N GLY A 316 -7.85 4.82 3.57
CA GLY A 316 -8.04 3.44 3.11
C GLY A 316 -6.79 2.89 2.41
N ALA A 317 -6.23 3.64 1.47
CA ALA A 317 -4.99 3.26 0.79
C ALA A 317 -3.81 3.11 1.77
N ALA A 318 -3.63 4.07 2.69
CA ALA A 318 -2.59 4.00 3.71
C ALA A 318 -2.79 2.80 4.66
N ALA A 319 -4.01 2.56 5.14
CA ALA A 319 -4.32 1.45 6.02
C ALA A 319 -4.08 0.09 5.35
N PHE A 320 -4.40 -0.05 4.07
CA PHE A 320 -4.09 -1.27 3.33
C PHE A 320 -2.57 -1.52 3.27
N LEU A 321 -1.80 -0.51 2.85
CA LEU A 321 -0.36 -0.66 2.65
C LEU A 321 0.40 -0.88 3.98
N ILE A 322 0.02 -0.16 5.04
CA ILE A 322 0.61 -0.29 6.37
C ILE A 322 0.13 -1.57 7.07
N GLY A 323 -1.18 -1.82 7.05
CA GLY A 323 -1.80 -2.95 7.72
C GLY A 323 -1.32 -4.30 7.20
N LEU A 324 -0.97 -4.40 5.91
CA LEU A 324 -0.35 -5.59 5.33
C LEU A 324 1.18 -5.62 5.46
N GLY A 325 1.81 -4.50 5.81
CA GLY A 325 3.26 -4.40 5.96
C GLY A 325 4.01 -4.06 4.67
N TYR A 326 3.31 -3.63 3.61
CA TYR A 326 3.95 -3.24 2.35
C TYR A 326 4.70 -1.92 2.45
N HIS A 327 4.17 -0.95 3.21
CA HIS A 327 4.77 0.37 3.40
C HIS A 327 4.56 0.85 4.82
N SER A 328 5.57 1.52 5.39
CA SER A 328 5.44 2.25 6.65
C SER A 328 4.74 3.60 6.48
N ALA A 329 4.39 4.23 7.61
CA ALA A 329 3.85 5.58 7.67
C ALA A 329 4.74 6.60 6.95
N VAL A 330 6.07 6.54 7.13
CA VAL A 330 7.04 7.37 6.38
C VAL A 330 6.85 7.20 4.89
N GLU A 331 6.71 5.96 4.44
CA GLU A 331 6.74 5.63 3.01
C GLU A 331 5.46 5.98 2.27
N VAL A 332 4.35 6.14 2.98
CA VAL A 332 3.08 6.63 2.40
C VAL A 332 2.88 8.14 2.58
N SER A 333 3.52 8.75 3.58
CA SER A 333 3.24 10.13 4.02
C SER A 333 3.25 11.15 2.90
N GLU A 334 4.30 11.14 2.07
CA GLU A 334 4.43 12.13 1.01
C GLU A 334 3.30 12.04 -0.01
N THR A 335 2.95 10.84 -0.46
CA THR A 335 1.88 10.66 -1.44
C THR A 335 0.52 10.99 -0.84
N ILE A 336 0.27 10.61 0.41
CA ILE A 336 -0.98 10.93 1.10
C ILE A 336 -1.16 12.44 1.24
N LEU A 337 -0.11 13.15 1.67
CA LEU A 337 -0.15 14.61 1.75
C LEU A 337 -0.33 15.25 0.36
N LEU A 338 0.37 14.73 -0.66
CA LEU A 338 0.25 15.23 -2.03
C LEU A 338 -1.18 15.07 -2.56
N TYR A 339 -1.81 13.93 -2.31
CA TYR A 339 -3.21 13.68 -2.67
C TYR A 339 -4.15 14.66 -1.96
N MET A 340 -3.86 15.02 -0.72
CA MET A 340 -4.59 16.02 0.06
C MET A 340 -4.23 17.47 -0.28
N GLY A 341 -3.39 17.71 -1.30
CA GLY A 341 -3.06 19.04 -1.81
C GLY A 341 -1.84 19.70 -1.14
N GLN A 342 -1.08 18.95 -0.36
CA GLN A 342 0.12 19.42 0.34
C GLN A 342 1.37 18.77 -0.22
N THR A 343 2.39 19.55 -0.58
CA THR A 343 3.64 19.01 -1.14
C THR A 343 4.80 19.14 -0.15
N LEU A 344 5.38 18.01 0.23
CA LEU A 344 6.61 17.99 1.03
C LEU A 344 7.82 18.45 0.23
N ARG A 345 7.76 18.42 -1.11
CA ARG A 345 8.89 18.75 -2.01
C ARG A 345 9.29 20.23 -1.99
N VAL A 346 8.48 21.09 -1.40
CA VAL A 346 8.87 22.48 -1.10
C VAL A 346 9.92 22.53 0.02
N ILE A 347 9.97 21.52 0.89
CA ILE A 347 10.89 21.41 2.03
C ILE A 347 11.96 20.35 1.77
N LEU A 348 11.60 19.24 1.10
CA LEU A 348 12.53 18.20 0.64
C LEU A 348 13.25 18.68 -0.62
N ASP A 349 14.32 19.44 -0.42
CA ASP A 349 15.15 20.08 -1.44
C ASP A 349 15.90 19.10 -2.37
N LYS A 350 15.96 17.81 -2.01
CA LYS A 350 16.68 16.78 -2.75
C LYS A 350 15.82 15.54 -3.03
N PRO A 351 15.96 14.90 -4.21
CA PRO A 351 15.27 13.65 -4.54
C PRO A 351 15.56 12.48 -3.59
N GLU A 352 16.71 12.51 -2.91
CA GLU A 352 17.13 11.50 -1.92
C GLU A 352 16.55 11.75 -0.53
N HIS A 353 15.82 12.84 -0.33
CA HIS A 353 15.10 13.11 0.92
C HIS A 353 13.66 12.60 0.82
N ASP A 354 13.14 12.12 1.96
CA ASP A 354 11.81 11.58 2.14
C ASP A 354 11.13 12.14 3.39
N ALA A 355 9.97 11.59 3.72
CA ALA A 355 9.19 12.07 4.85
C ALA A 355 9.91 11.95 6.19
N ALA A 356 10.86 11.04 6.39
CA ALA A 356 11.56 10.88 7.67
C ALA A 356 12.51 12.05 7.99
N GLN A 357 12.99 12.80 6.99
CA GLN A 357 13.80 14.00 7.22
C GLN A 357 12.98 15.17 7.79
N VAL A 358 11.68 15.22 7.49
CA VAL A 358 10.77 16.27 7.99
C VAL A 358 9.99 15.78 9.21
N PHE A 359 9.56 14.53 9.17
CA PHE A 359 8.74 13.86 10.17
C PHE A 359 9.50 12.72 10.85
N GLY A 360 10.69 13.01 11.38
CA GLY A 360 11.46 12.05 12.16
C GLY A 360 10.90 11.81 13.56
N HIS A 361 11.51 10.88 14.29
CA HIS A 361 11.24 10.61 15.71
C HIS A 361 9.77 10.26 16.05
N GLY A 362 9.07 9.57 15.15
CA GLY A 362 7.67 9.14 15.36
C GLY A 362 6.62 10.13 14.85
N ALA A 363 7.01 11.27 14.28
CA ALA A 363 6.08 12.26 13.75
C ALA A 363 5.34 11.76 12.50
N ALA A 364 5.99 10.99 11.61
CA ALA A 364 5.31 10.44 10.43
C ALA A 364 4.29 9.39 10.85
N THR A 365 4.69 8.52 11.78
CA THR A 365 3.79 7.55 12.41
C THR A 365 2.60 8.25 13.07
N SER A 366 2.84 9.30 13.86
CA SER A 366 1.76 10.04 14.56
C SER A 366 0.79 10.69 13.58
N LEU A 367 1.29 11.38 12.55
CA LEU A 367 0.49 12.02 11.52
C LEU A 367 -0.43 11.03 10.80
N ILE A 368 0.12 9.89 10.37
CA ILE A 368 -0.65 8.88 9.67
C ILE A 368 -1.63 8.18 10.62
N CYS A 369 -1.24 7.85 11.86
CA CYS A 369 -2.17 7.27 12.82
C CYS A 369 -3.36 8.20 13.07
N GLU A 370 -3.15 9.51 13.28
CA GLU A 370 -4.24 10.48 13.46
C GLU A 370 -5.19 10.50 12.26
N LEU A 371 -4.64 10.45 11.04
CA LEU A 371 -5.43 10.39 9.80
C LEU A 371 -6.28 9.11 9.73
N LEU A 372 -5.69 7.96 10.06
CA LEU A 372 -6.39 6.67 10.07
C LEU A 372 -7.48 6.62 11.14
N GLU A 373 -7.19 7.09 12.35
CA GLU A 373 -8.10 7.12 13.49
C GLU A 373 -9.31 8.02 13.24
N LYS A 374 -9.12 9.17 12.58
CA LYS A 374 -10.23 10.06 12.17
C LYS A 374 -11.23 9.40 11.22
N GLN A 375 -10.80 8.39 10.47
CA GLN A 375 -11.65 7.65 9.53
C GLN A 375 -12.15 6.32 10.09
N ALA A 376 -11.73 5.92 11.29
CA ALA A 376 -12.23 4.73 11.96
C ALA A 376 -13.53 5.03 12.72
N ARG A 377 -14.33 3.99 13.02
CA ARG A 377 -15.44 4.14 13.98
C ARG A 377 -14.85 4.37 15.36
N THR A 378 -15.25 5.46 16.01
CA THR A 378 -15.01 5.64 17.44
C THR A 378 -15.86 4.62 18.21
N HIS A 379 -15.20 3.76 18.97
CA HIS A 379 -15.87 2.84 19.91
C HIS A 379 -16.40 3.58 21.14
#